data_AF-A0A258EWA8-F1
#
_entry.id   AF-A0A258EWA8-F1
#
_cell.length_a   1.000
_cell.length_b   1.000
_cell.length_c   1.000
_cell.angle_alpha   90.00
_cell.angle_beta   90.00
_cell.angle_gamma   90.00
#
_symmetry.space_group_name_H-M   'P 1'
#
loop_
_entity.id
_entity.type
_entity.pdbx_description
1 polymer ?
#
loop_
_entity_poly.entity_id
_entity_poly.type
_entity_poly.pdbx_seq_one_letter_code
_entity_poly.pdbx_strand_id
1 'polypeptide(L)'
;RGVSAFPAEVTAQMVANFAHGGAAINQLARAFGARLDVHPLELDRPTADFTEAPAMTEADCVAALRAGYLAVDPKADLFVAGEMGIGNTTVAAALAAALFGGTGWAGRCLASRQARSPDPPACPKRRGAW
;
A
#
# COMPACT_ATOMS: atom_id res chain seq x y z
N ARG A 1 -8.15 -9.75 9.75
CA ARG A 1 -9.14 -10.40 8.85
C ARG A 1 -8.54 -11.25 7.69
N GLY A 2 -7.27 -11.67 7.68
CA GLY A 2 -6.76 -12.58 6.63
C GLY A 2 -6.78 -12.02 5.19
N VAL A 3 -6.75 -10.70 5.04
CA VAL A 3 -6.83 -9.97 3.75
C VAL A 3 -5.49 -9.87 3.01
N SER A 4 -4.44 -10.43 3.59
CA SER A 4 -3.14 -10.58 2.95
C SER A 4 -2.58 -11.98 3.20
N ALA A 5 -1.79 -12.46 2.24
CA ALA A 5 -1.03 -13.69 2.36
C ALA A 5 0.23 -13.57 3.24
N PHE A 6 0.60 -12.36 3.65
CA PHE A 6 1.83 -12.08 4.39
C PHE A 6 1.53 -11.56 5.81
N PRO A 7 2.37 -11.89 6.81
CA PRO A 7 2.30 -11.30 8.16
C PRO A 7 2.56 -9.79 8.14
N ALA A 8 1.97 -9.05 9.09
CA ALA A 8 2.18 -7.59 9.20
C ALA A 8 3.66 -7.21 9.44
N GLU A 9 4.41 -8.09 10.11
CA GLU A 9 5.85 -8.00 10.40
C GLU A 9 6.72 -7.84 9.13
N VAL A 10 6.22 -8.30 7.97
CA VAL A 10 6.90 -8.16 6.67
C VAL A 10 7.03 -6.69 6.26
N THR A 11 6.16 -5.80 6.76
CA THR A 11 6.22 -4.37 6.47
C THR A 11 7.51 -3.75 7.00
N ALA A 12 7.85 -4.01 8.27
CA ALA A 12 9.08 -3.50 8.89
C ALA A 12 10.33 -4.06 8.20
N GLN A 13 10.31 -5.35 7.83
CA GLN A 13 11.40 -5.99 7.09
C GLN A 13 11.60 -5.38 5.70
N MET A 14 10.51 -5.04 5.00
CA MET A 14 10.59 -4.39 3.69
C MET A 14 11.04 -2.94 3.78
N VAL A 15 10.65 -2.21 4.83
CA VAL A 15 11.20 -0.87 5.12
C VAL A 15 12.71 -0.94 5.35
N ALA A 16 13.18 -1.94 6.11
CA ALA A 16 14.62 -2.18 6.24
C ALA A 16 15.26 -2.54 4.89
N ASN A 17 14.59 -3.32 4.03
CA ASN A 17 15.09 -3.64 2.70
C ASN A 17 15.21 -2.39 1.79
N PHE A 18 14.27 -1.44 1.89
CA PHE A 18 14.39 -0.16 1.20
C PHE A 18 15.61 0.63 1.66
N ALA A 19 15.86 0.67 2.98
CA ALA A 19 17.02 1.36 3.55
C ALA A 19 18.35 0.75 3.09
N HIS A 20 18.40 -0.58 2.91
CA HIS A 20 19.59 -1.29 2.42
C HIS A 20 19.70 -1.32 0.88
N GLY A 21 18.77 -0.69 0.15
CA GLY A 21 18.87 -0.58 -1.30
C GLY A 21 18.46 -1.84 -2.08
N GLY A 22 17.85 -2.83 -1.42
CA GLY A 22 17.60 -4.17 -1.96
C GLY A 22 16.24 -4.35 -2.63
N ALA A 23 15.33 -3.37 -2.58
CA ALA A 23 14.02 -3.49 -3.19
C ALA A 23 14.00 -3.03 -4.66
N ALA A 24 12.96 -3.43 -5.40
CA ALA A 24 12.77 -3.04 -6.79
C ALA A 24 12.74 -1.52 -6.99
N ILE A 25 12.10 -0.77 -6.08
CA ILE A 25 12.03 0.69 -6.14
C ILE A 25 13.42 1.34 -6.01
N ASN A 26 14.34 0.75 -5.25
CA ASN A 26 15.71 1.26 -5.17
C ASN A 26 16.44 1.14 -6.50
N GLN A 27 16.22 0.05 -7.24
CA GLN A 27 16.82 -0.15 -8.56
C GLN A 27 16.25 0.84 -9.59
N LEU A 28 14.94 1.05 -9.59
CA LEU A 28 14.28 2.02 -10.46
C LEU A 28 14.75 3.45 -10.15
N ALA A 29 14.77 3.83 -8.88
CA ALA A 29 15.26 5.15 -8.46
C ALA A 29 16.69 5.39 -8.95
N ARG A 30 17.58 4.41 -8.79
CA ARG A 30 18.95 4.48 -9.31
C ARG A 30 19.01 4.58 -10.84
N ALA A 31 18.20 3.79 -11.55
CA ALA A 31 18.19 3.78 -13.01
C ALA A 31 17.78 5.13 -13.62
N PHE A 32 16.91 5.88 -12.92
CA PHE A 32 16.41 7.19 -13.36
C PHE A 32 17.05 8.37 -12.62
N GLY A 33 18.06 8.14 -11.76
CA GLY A 33 18.69 9.20 -10.98
C GLY A 33 17.76 9.90 -9.98
N ALA A 34 16.66 9.24 -9.58
CA ALA A 34 15.70 9.78 -8.63
C ALA A 34 16.16 9.55 -7.18
N ARG A 35 15.92 10.53 -6.31
CA ARG A 35 16.05 10.37 -4.86
C ARG A 35 14.88 9.52 -4.35
N LEU A 36 15.17 8.58 -3.46
CA LEU A 36 14.18 7.76 -2.77
C LEU A 36 14.33 7.99 -1.26
N ASP A 37 13.28 8.52 -0.64
CA ASP A 37 13.17 8.60 0.82
C ASP A 37 12.08 7.67 1.31
N VAL A 38 12.31 7.08 2.48
CA VAL A 38 11.35 6.19 3.14
C VAL A 38 11.02 6.75 4.50
N HIS A 39 9.74 7.06 4.70
CA HIS A 39 9.24 7.63 5.94
C HIS A 39 8.37 6.60 6.66
N PRO A 40 8.89 5.92 7.69
CA PRO A 40 8.10 4.98 8.47
C PRO A 40 7.07 5.75 9.31
N LEU A 41 5.78 5.41 9.15
CA LEU A 41 4.70 5.93 9.96
C LEU A 41 4.31 4.87 10.99
N GLU A 42 4.73 5.07 12.24
CA GLU A 42 4.36 4.28 13.42
C GLU A 42 4.30 2.75 13.20
N LEU A 43 5.41 2.17 12.71
CA LEU A 43 5.49 0.74 12.39
C LEU A 43 5.18 -0.19 13.58
N ASP A 44 5.39 0.28 14.81
CA ASP A 44 5.16 -0.47 16.05
C ASP A 44 3.72 -0.36 16.57
N ARG A 45 2.91 0.55 16.01
CA ARG A 45 1.51 0.77 16.41
C ARG A 45 0.61 0.72 15.17
N PRO A 46 0.21 -0.49 14.71
CA PRO A 46 -0.66 -0.63 13.55
C PRO A 46 -2.04 -0.03 13.84
N THR A 47 -2.74 0.37 12.78
CA THR A 47 -4.13 0.84 12.87
C THR A 47 -5.07 -0.25 13.38
N ALA A 48 -6.16 0.15 14.01
CA ALA A 48 -7.23 -0.77 14.41
C ALA A 48 -7.91 -1.42 13.20
N ASP A 49 -8.61 -2.54 13.44
CA ASP A 49 -9.44 -3.18 12.42
C ASP A 49 -10.63 -2.27 12.08
N PHE A 50 -10.56 -1.63 10.92
CA PHE A 50 -11.56 -0.65 10.47
C PHE A 50 -12.95 -1.26 10.22
N THR A 51 -13.08 -2.59 10.24
CA THR A 51 -14.36 -3.28 10.14
C THR A 51 -15.11 -3.37 11.47
N GLU A 52 -14.43 -3.10 12.59
CA GLU A 52 -14.99 -3.19 13.94
C GLU A 52 -15.01 -1.84 14.67
N ALA A 53 -14.00 -1.01 14.44
CA ALA A 53 -13.85 0.30 15.06
C ALA A 53 -13.17 1.28 14.09
N PRO A 54 -13.16 2.60 14.35
CA PRO A 54 -12.35 3.52 13.55
C PRO A 54 -10.87 3.09 13.51
N ALA A 55 -10.24 3.13 12.33
CA ALA A 55 -8.87 2.67 12.13
C ALA A 55 -7.84 3.41 13.03
N MET A 56 -8.09 4.68 13.30
CA MET A 56 -7.24 5.55 14.10
C MET A 56 -8.07 6.73 14.63
N THR A 57 -7.51 7.49 15.57
CA THR A 57 -8.12 8.74 16.01
C THR A 57 -7.93 9.85 14.97
N GLU A 58 -8.72 10.91 15.04
CA GLU A 58 -8.51 12.09 14.20
C GLU A 58 -7.12 12.71 14.40
N ALA A 59 -6.64 12.74 15.66
CA ALA A 59 -5.32 13.25 15.98
C ALA A 59 -4.21 12.44 15.31
N ASP A 60 -4.30 11.11 15.32
CA ASP A 60 -3.35 10.22 14.65
C ASP A 60 -3.39 10.42 13.12
N CYS A 61 -4.58 10.60 12.54
CA CYS A 61 -4.75 10.88 11.11
C CYS A 61 -4.08 12.20 10.72
N VAL A 62 -4.32 13.27 11.48
CA VAL A 62 -3.68 14.58 11.26
C VAL A 62 -2.16 14.49 11.41
N ALA A 63 -1.67 13.72 12.39
CA ALA A 63 -0.24 13.49 12.56
C ALA A 63 0.38 12.77 11.34
N ALA A 64 -0.27 11.73 10.83
CA ALA A 64 0.17 11.00 9.63
C ALA A 64 0.19 11.89 8.38
N LEU A 65 -0.86 12.70 8.16
CA LEU A 65 -0.91 13.66 7.06
C LEU A 65 0.18 14.72 7.17
N ARG A 66 0.44 15.24 8.37
CA ARG A 66 1.53 16.20 8.61
C ARG A 66 2.89 15.57 8.32
N ALA A 67 3.12 14.32 8.73
CA ALA A 67 4.37 13.62 8.45
C ALA A 67 4.60 13.48 6.94
N GLY A 68 3.56 13.12 6.17
CA GLY A 68 3.63 13.07 4.71
C GLY A 68 3.88 14.45 4.08
N TYR A 69 3.21 15.50 4.56
CA TYR A 69 3.42 16.87 4.07
C TYR A 69 4.86 17.35 4.28
N LEU A 70 5.44 17.10 5.46
CA LEU A 70 6.80 17.50 5.80
C LEU A 70 7.88 16.66 5.10
N ALA A 71 7.52 15.48 4.60
CA ALA A 71 8.44 14.60 3.87
C ALA A 71 8.73 15.07 2.44
N VAL A 72 7.84 15.89 1.86
CA VAL A 72 8.00 16.36 0.48
C VAL A 72 9.02 17.49 0.42
N ASP A 73 10.03 17.34 -0.45
CA ASP A 73 11.00 18.39 -0.72
C ASP A 73 10.33 19.52 -1.53
N PRO A 74 10.24 20.76 -0.99
CA PRO A 74 9.58 21.87 -1.68
C PRO A 74 10.32 22.33 -2.94
N LYS A 75 11.54 21.85 -3.19
CA LYS A 75 12.32 22.14 -4.39
C LYS A 75 12.23 21.03 -5.45
N ALA A 76 11.50 19.95 -5.19
CA ALA A 76 11.38 18.86 -6.15
C ALA A 76 10.61 19.31 -7.40
N ASP A 77 11.20 19.07 -8.58
CA ASP A 77 10.52 19.30 -9.87
C ASP A 77 9.42 18.25 -10.15
N LEU A 78 9.58 17.05 -9.58
CA LEU A 78 8.65 15.93 -9.69
C LEU A 78 8.62 15.14 -8.39
N PHE A 79 7.42 14.87 -7.88
CA PHE A 79 7.19 14.01 -6.74
C PHE A 79 6.42 12.76 -7.17
N VAL A 80 6.89 11.59 -6.74
CA VAL A 80 6.21 10.31 -6.94
C VAL A 80 5.93 9.72 -5.56
N ALA A 81 4.64 9.64 -5.21
CA ALA A 81 4.22 8.98 -3.99
C ALA A 81 4.29 7.46 -4.15
N GLY A 82 4.86 6.80 -3.14
CA GLY A 82 4.83 5.35 -2.98
C GLY A 82 4.39 5.01 -1.58
N GLU A 83 3.83 3.81 -1.42
CA GLU A 83 3.38 3.31 -0.13
C GLU A 83 3.81 1.85 0.02
N MET A 84 3.86 1.38 1.26
CA MET A 84 4.13 -0.02 1.56
C MET A 84 3.41 -0.39 2.84
N GLY A 85 2.41 -1.27 2.73
CA GLY A 85 1.70 -1.79 3.90
C GLY A 85 0.99 -3.10 3.58
N ILE A 86 1.19 -4.12 4.40
CA ILE A 86 0.46 -5.36 4.20
C ILE A 86 -1.05 -5.15 4.45
N GLY A 87 -1.88 -5.45 3.46
CA GLY A 87 -3.35 -5.31 3.54
C GLY A 87 -3.89 -3.92 3.18
N ASN A 88 -3.01 -2.97 2.83
CA ASN A 88 -3.31 -1.61 2.38
C ASN A 88 -4.34 -1.53 1.24
N THR A 89 -4.35 -2.49 0.31
CA THR A 89 -5.26 -2.54 -0.83
C THR A 89 -6.72 -2.67 -0.37
N THR A 90 -6.97 -3.20 0.83
CA THR A 90 -8.31 -3.32 1.42
C THR A 90 -8.79 -1.94 1.82
N VAL A 91 -7.91 -1.20 2.50
CA VAL A 91 -8.17 0.17 2.95
C VAL A 91 -8.33 1.07 1.72
N ALA A 92 -7.49 0.93 0.70
CA ALA A 92 -7.60 1.69 -0.54
C ALA A 92 -8.95 1.47 -1.24
N ALA A 93 -9.41 0.22 -1.34
CA ALA A 93 -10.71 -0.09 -1.91
C ALA A 93 -11.87 0.48 -1.08
N ALA A 94 -11.78 0.40 0.24
CA ALA A 94 -12.79 0.97 1.14
C ALA A 94 -12.85 2.50 1.05
N LEU A 95 -11.70 3.17 1.01
CA LEU A 95 -11.61 4.62 0.82
C LEU A 95 -12.16 5.05 -0.54
N ALA A 96 -11.83 4.33 -1.62
CA ALA A 96 -12.35 4.63 -2.95
C ALA A 96 -13.88 4.50 -3.00
N ALA A 97 -14.43 3.43 -2.42
CA ALA A 97 -15.87 3.25 -2.30
C ALA A 97 -16.54 4.35 -1.47
N ALA A 98 -15.91 4.78 -0.36
CA ALA A 98 -16.45 5.83 0.49
C ALA A 98 -16.43 7.22 -0.17
N LEU A 99 -15.36 7.55 -0.89
CA LEU A 99 -15.17 8.87 -1.51
C LEU A 99 -15.91 9.03 -2.84
N PHE A 100 -15.97 7.96 -3.64
CA PHE A 100 -16.48 8.03 -5.01
C PHE A 100 -17.76 7.19 -5.23
N GLY A 101 -18.19 6.42 -4.23
CA GLY A 101 -19.32 5.50 -4.35
C GLY A 101 -19.01 4.27 -5.22
N GLY A 102 -20.05 3.49 -5.51
CA GLY A 102 -19.97 2.34 -6.42
C GLY A 102 -19.37 1.06 -5.81
N THR A 103 -19.25 0.04 -6.65
CA THR A 103 -18.71 -1.28 -6.30
C THR A 103 -17.58 -1.68 -7.26
N GLY A 104 -16.82 -2.72 -6.92
CA GLY A 104 -15.75 -3.24 -7.80
C GLY A 104 -14.35 -2.65 -7.56
N TRP A 105 -14.17 -1.85 -6.51
CA TRP A 105 -12.86 -1.32 -6.11
C TRP A 105 -11.87 -2.39 -5.61
N ALA A 106 -12.39 -3.55 -5.20
CA ALA A 106 -11.57 -4.64 -4.69
C ALA A 106 -10.89 -5.44 -5.82
N GLY A 107 -9.56 -5.38 -5.89
CA GLY A 107 -8.75 -6.15 -6.84
C GLY A 107 -8.34 -7.55 -6.37
N ARG A 108 -7.67 -8.31 -7.25
CA ARG A 108 -7.23 -9.70 -7.00
C ARG A 108 -6.40 -9.89 -5.72
N CYS A 109 -5.63 -8.89 -5.33
CA CYS A 109 -4.75 -8.96 -4.15
C CYS A 109 -5.49 -9.04 -2.81
N LEU A 110 -6.81 -8.77 -2.80
CA LEU A 110 -7.65 -8.84 -1.59
C LEU A 110 -8.19 -10.24 -1.29
N ALA A 111 -8.17 -11.12 -2.28
CA ALA A 111 -8.78 -12.44 -2.18
C ALA A 111 -7.78 -13.50 -1.68
N SER A 112 -7.15 -13.29 -0.51
CA SER A 112 -6.44 -14.38 0.15
C SER A 112 -7.40 -15.20 1.02
N ARG A 113 -7.98 -16.25 0.40
CA ARG A 113 -8.75 -17.38 0.97
C ARG A 113 -10.29 -17.26 1.02
N GLN A 114 -10.94 -17.43 -0.14
CA GLN A 114 -12.04 -18.41 -0.34
C GLN A 114 -12.49 -18.45 -1.81
N ALA A 115 -11.63 -18.98 -2.69
CA ALA A 115 -12.05 -19.45 -4.02
C ALA A 115 -11.06 -20.51 -4.52
N ARG A 116 -10.91 -21.63 -3.79
CA ARG A 116 -10.59 -22.89 -4.47
C ARG A 116 -11.92 -23.49 -4.94
N SER A 117 -12.46 -22.92 -6.01
CA SER A 117 -13.26 -23.68 -6.97
C SER A 117 -12.27 -24.39 -7.91
N PRO A 118 -12.50 -25.65 -8.33
CA PRO A 118 -11.51 -26.40 -9.12
C PRO A 118 -11.27 -25.82 -10.52
N ASP A 119 -12.14 -24.95 -11.04
CA ASP A 119 -11.99 -24.36 -12.37
C ASP A 119 -12.20 -22.83 -12.35
N PRO A 120 -11.17 -22.04 -12.70
CA PRO A 120 -11.38 -20.64 -13.05
C PRO A 120 -11.96 -20.56 -14.47
N PRO A 121 -12.98 -19.71 -14.74
CA PRO A 121 -13.37 -19.45 -16.12
C PRO A 121 -12.18 -18.85 -16.86
N ALA A 122 -11.81 -19.49 -17.98
CA ALA A 122 -10.71 -19.07 -18.82
C ALA A 122 -10.92 -17.63 -19.29
N CYS A 123 -10.22 -16.67 -18.68
CA CYS A 123 -10.14 -15.32 -19.19
C CYS A 123 -9.20 -15.35 -20.42
N PRO A 124 -9.67 -14.98 -21.63
CA PRO A 124 -8.83 -15.03 -22.81
C PRO A 124 -7.67 -14.05 -22.65
N LYS A 125 -6.44 -14.58 -22.73
CA LYS A 125 -5.19 -13.81 -22.71
C LYS A 125 -5.24 -12.79 -23.85
N ARG A 126 -5.62 -11.53 -23.57
CA ARG A 126 -5.27 -10.41 -24.44
C ARG A 126 -3.75 -10.26 -24.35
N ARG A 127 -3.09 -10.70 -25.41
CA ARG A 127 -1.70 -10.35 -25.69
C ARG A 127 -1.65 -8.83 -25.91
N GLY A 128 -0.66 -8.18 -25.30
CA GLY A 128 -0.23 -6.84 -25.68
C GLY A 128 -0.81 -5.72 -24.82
N ALA A 129 -0.03 -5.26 -23.86
CA ALA A 129 0.39 -3.86 -23.70
C ALA A 129 1.34 -3.83 -22.49
N TRP A 130 2.41 -3.06 -22.64
CA TRP A 130 3.51 -2.88 -21.70
C TRP A 130 3.05 -2.45 -20.31
#